data_AF-A0A7C3YX02-F1
#
_entry.id   AF-A0A7C3YX02-F1
#
_cell.length_a   1.000
_cell.length_b   1.000
_cell.length_c   1.000
_cell.angle_alpha   90.00
_cell.angle_beta   90.00
_cell.angle_gamma   90.00
#
_symmetry.space_group_name_H-M   'P 1'
#
loop_
_entity.id
_entity.type
_entity.pdbx_description
1 polymer ?
#
loop_
_entity_poly.entity_id
_entity_poly.type
_entity_poly.pdbx_seq_one_letter_code
_entity_poly.pdbx_strand_id
1 'polypeptide(L)'
;MKDSQNFMTLVASCLRSKGCVALPIKKQAAGDLMSTPAVTVTPEARMRDMAELFTQRRINRAPVTDKEGRLVGIVTRGDLIRATLQGARP
;
A
#
# COMPACT_ATOMS: atom_id res chain seq x y z
N MET A 1 28.92 -0.84 6.30
CA MET A 1 28.53 0.33 5.48
C MET A 1 27.54 -0.19 4.45
N LYS A 2 26.23 0.04 4.65
CA LYS A 2 25.15 -0.64 3.91
C LYS A 2 25.08 -0.13 2.47
N ASP A 3 25.00 -1.05 1.52
CA ASP A 3 24.71 -0.81 0.10
C ASP A 3 23.57 0.20 -0.06
N SER A 4 23.91 1.42 -0.46
CA SER A 4 22.94 2.38 -0.96
C SER A 4 22.46 1.88 -2.31
N GLN A 5 21.34 1.13 -2.32
CA GLN A 5 20.60 0.86 -3.54
C GLN A 5 20.20 2.21 -4.15
N ASN A 6 20.93 2.63 -5.17
CA ASN A 6 20.62 3.82 -5.95
C ASN A 6 19.84 3.43 -7.20
N PHE A 7 19.07 4.38 -7.72
CA PHE A 7 18.18 4.18 -8.86
C PHE A 7 18.92 3.61 -10.08
N MET A 8 20.17 4.04 -10.30
CA MET A 8 21.00 3.56 -11.41
C MET A 8 21.39 2.09 -11.27
N THR A 9 21.63 1.59 -10.05
CA THR A 9 21.87 0.15 -9.81
C THR A 9 20.63 -0.69 -10.12
N LEU A 10 19.42 -0.20 -9.79
CA LEU A 10 18.16 -0.88 -10.13
C LEU A 10 17.92 -0.91 -11.64
N VAL A 11 18.08 0.22 -12.33
CA VAL A 11 17.96 0.31 -13.79
C VAL A 11 18.96 -0.61 -14.48
N ALA A 12 20.22 -0.62 -14.04
CA ALA A 12 21.24 -1.51 -14.58
C ALA A 12 20.90 -3.00 -14.36
N SER A 13 20.24 -3.36 -13.25
CA SER A 13 19.76 -4.73 -13.03
C SER A 13 18.63 -5.11 -13.99
N CYS A 14 17.68 -4.20 -14.22
CA CYS A 14 16.58 -4.40 -15.16
C CYS A 14 17.07 -4.52 -16.61
N LEU A 15 18.15 -3.83 -16.98
CA LEU A 15 18.77 -3.91 -18.31
C LEU A 15 19.59 -5.20 -18.52
N ARG A 16 20.10 -5.82 -17.45
CA ARG A 16 20.87 -7.09 -17.53
C ARG A 16 19.97 -8.31 -17.70
N SER A 17 18.76 -8.31 -17.12
CA SER A 17 17.76 -9.32 -17.42
C SER A 17 17.04 -8.95 -18.72
N LYS A 18 17.29 -9.65 -19.82
CA LYS A 18 16.44 -9.55 -21.01
C LYS A 18 15.04 -10.09 -20.66
N GLY A 19 14.18 -9.22 -20.12
CA GLY A 19 12.83 -9.58 -19.74
C GLY A 19 12.10 -8.45 -19.04
N CYS A 20 10.85 -8.22 -19.41
CA CYS A 20 9.96 -7.37 -18.63
C CYS A 20 9.69 -8.06 -17.28
N VAL A 21 9.89 -7.35 -16.17
CA VAL A 21 9.71 -7.87 -14.80
C VAL A 21 8.29 -8.39 -14.54
N ALA A 22 7.31 -7.95 -15.34
CA ALA A 22 5.93 -8.39 -15.28
C ALA A 22 5.62 -9.64 -16.13
N LEU A 23 6.57 -10.18 -16.90
CA LEU A 23 6.36 -11.40 -17.71
C LEU A 23 5.89 -12.60 -16.87
N PRO A 24 6.42 -12.86 -15.67
CA PRO A 24 5.94 -13.95 -14.82
C PRO A 24 4.48 -13.76 -14.37
N ILE A 25 4.07 -12.50 -14.18
CA ILE A 25 2.74 -12.13 -13.69
C ILE A 25 1.66 -12.26 -14.79
N LYS A 26 2.05 -12.23 -16.07
CA LYS A 26 1.11 -12.19 -17.22
C LYS A 26 0.10 -13.35 -17.25
N LYS A 27 0.42 -14.50 -16.64
CA LYS A 27 -0.46 -15.68 -16.60
C LYS A 27 -1.09 -15.94 -15.23
N GLN A 28 -0.86 -15.07 -14.25
CA GLN A 28 -1.37 -15.24 -12.89
C GLN A 28 -2.68 -14.46 -12.72
N ALA A 29 -3.65 -15.06 -12.04
CA ALA A 29 -4.82 -14.35 -11.57
C ALA A 29 -4.44 -13.42 -10.41
N ALA A 30 -5.23 -12.38 -10.15
CA ALA A 30 -4.99 -11.50 -8.99
C ALA A 30 -4.95 -12.29 -7.68
N GLY A 31 -5.82 -13.29 -7.53
CA GLY A 31 -5.84 -14.19 -6.37
C GLY A 31 -4.54 -14.96 -6.14
N ASP A 32 -3.76 -15.22 -7.20
CA ASP A 32 -2.46 -15.91 -7.10
C ASP A 32 -1.36 -15.01 -6.54
N LEU A 33 -1.58 -13.68 -6.53
CA LEU A 33 -0.62 -12.66 -6.14
C LEU A 33 -0.98 -11.97 -4.81
N MET A 34 -2.26 -11.98 -4.45
CA MET A 34 -2.78 -11.24 -3.29
C MET A 34 -2.55 -12.01 -1.99
N SER A 35 -2.26 -11.29 -0.92
CA SER A 35 -2.30 -11.84 0.43
C SER A 35 -3.73 -11.88 0.97
N THR A 36 -4.07 -12.95 1.69
CA THR A 36 -5.33 -13.12 2.41
C THR A 36 -5.08 -13.50 3.87
N PRO A 37 -5.87 -13.01 4.85
CA PRO A 37 -6.94 -12.04 4.69
C PRO A 37 -6.42 -10.63 4.39
N ALA A 38 -7.22 -9.84 3.67
CA ALA A 38 -6.91 -8.43 3.44
C ALA A 38 -6.95 -7.66 4.77
N VAL A 39 -6.00 -6.75 4.98
CA VAL A 39 -6.03 -5.81 6.11
C VAL A 39 -6.99 -4.67 5.75
N THR A 40 -8.12 -4.59 6.43
CA THR A 40 -9.16 -3.59 6.20
C THR A 40 -9.34 -2.66 7.40
N VAL A 41 -10.05 -1.55 7.17
CA VAL A 41 -10.49 -0.61 8.22
C VAL A 41 -11.99 -0.30 8.03
N THR A 42 -12.65 0.19 9.07
CA THR A 42 -14.05 0.64 8.97
C THR A 42 -14.13 2.14 8.69
N PRO A 43 -15.26 2.66 8.16
CA PRO A 43 -15.47 4.09 7.95
C PRO A 43 -15.31 4.94 9.23
N GLU A 44 -15.57 4.35 10.39
CA GLU A 44 -15.50 5.00 11.70
C GLU A 44 -14.11 4.92 12.35
N ALA A 45 -13.16 4.22 11.72
CA ALA A 45 -11.81 4.06 12.24
C ALA A 45 -11.13 5.43 12.44
N ARG A 46 -10.46 5.63 13.58
CA ARG A 46 -9.77 6.89 13.85
C ARG A 46 -8.49 6.96 13.03
N MET A 47 -8.12 8.18 12.61
CA MET A 47 -6.88 8.41 11.85
C MET A 47 -5.62 7.91 12.56
N ARG A 48 -5.57 8.03 13.89
CA ARG A 48 -4.45 7.50 14.70
C ARG A 48 -4.33 5.99 14.56
N ASP A 49 -5.43 5.28 14.73
CA ASP A 49 -5.48 3.82 14.67
C ASP A 49 -5.08 3.33 13.25
N MET A 50 -5.52 4.04 12.21
CA MET A 50 -5.10 3.78 10.83
C MET A 50 -3.60 4.00 10.61
N ALA A 51 -3.02 5.07 11.16
CA ALA A 51 -1.59 5.35 11.05
C ALA A 51 -0.73 4.28 11.77
N GLU A 52 -1.17 3.86 12.95
CA GLU A 52 -0.54 2.77 13.70
C GLU A 52 -0.63 1.46 12.93
N LEU A 53 -1.82 1.12 12.39
CA LEU A 53 -2.03 -0.07 11.56
C LEU A 53 -1.08 -0.09 10.35
N PHE A 54 -0.97 1.03 9.62
CA PHE A 54 -0.07 1.15 8.47
C PHE A 54 1.39 0.93 8.85
N THR A 55 1.79 1.42 10.01
CA THR A 55 3.16 1.26 10.52
C THR A 55 3.42 -0.19 10.94
N GLN A 56 2.53 -0.78 11.75
CA GLN A 56 2.68 -2.14 12.27
C GLN A 56 2.62 -3.20 11.16
N ARG A 57 1.72 -3.03 10.19
CA ARG A 57 1.57 -3.96 9.06
C ARG A 57 2.50 -3.67 7.89
N ARG A 58 3.29 -2.58 7.97
CA ARG A 58 4.19 -2.12 6.91
C ARG A 58 3.48 -1.92 5.56
N ILE A 59 2.26 -1.37 5.61
CA ILE A 59 1.43 -1.05 4.45
C ILE A 59 1.21 0.46 4.33
N ASN A 60 0.82 0.90 3.14
CA ASN A 60 0.58 2.33 2.84
C ASN A 60 -0.87 2.64 2.50
N ARG A 61 -1.72 1.62 2.42
CA ARG A 61 -3.13 1.72 2.07
C ARG A 61 -3.90 0.54 2.64
N ALA A 62 -5.18 0.75 2.93
CA ALA A 62 -6.11 -0.30 3.29
C ALA A 62 -7.47 -0.06 2.60
N PRO A 63 -8.18 -1.13 2.19
CA PRO A 63 -9.59 -1.03 1.83
C PRO A 63 -10.42 -0.62 3.05
N VAL A 64 -11.43 0.22 2.82
CA VAL A 64 -12.44 0.57 3.83
C VAL A 64 -13.65 -0.32 3.60
N THR A 65 -14.07 -1.08 4.61
CA THR A 65 -15.22 -2.00 4.53
C THR A 65 -16.28 -1.63 5.55
N ASP A 66 -17.56 -1.74 5.17
CA ASP A 66 -18.67 -1.60 6.11
C ASP A 66 -18.81 -2.82 7.05
N LYS A 67 -19.84 -2.80 7.90
CA LYS A 67 -20.10 -3.86 8.89
C LYS A 67 -20.44 -5.21 8.27
N GLU A 68 -20.95 -5.20 7.03
CA GLU A 68 -21.27 -6.39 6.25
C GLU A 68 -20.06 -6.87 5.43
N GLY A 69 -18.91 -6.20 5.55
CA GLY A 69 -17.68 -6.53 4.82
C GLY A 69 -17.64 -6.03 3.38
N ARG A 70 -18.59 -5.17 2.97
CA ARG A 70 -18.62 -4.62 1.62
C ARG A 70 -17.60 -3.50 1.50
N LEU A 71 -16.88 -3.48 0.39
CA LEU A 71 -15.91 -2.43 0.07
C LEU A 71 -16.64 -1.10 -0.19
N VAL A 72 -16.30 -0.07 0.59
CA VAL A 72 -16.87 1.27 0.45
C VAL A 72 -15.83 2.33 0.06
N GLY A 73 -14.54 1.99 0.07
CA GLY A 73 -13.49 2.91 -0.37
C GLY A 73 -12.08 2.40 -0.13
N ILE A 74 -11.11 3.28 -0.33
CA ILE A 74 -9.69 3.03 -0.05
C ILE A 74 -9.15 4.24 0.70
N VAL A 75 -8.40 3.99 1.76
CA VAL A 75 -7.65 5.01 2.48
C VAL A 75 -6.17 4.75 2.36
N THR A 76 -5.41 5.81 2.10
CA THR A 76 -3.95 5.77 1.95
C THR A 76 -3.29 6.63 3.01
N ARG A 77 -1.98 6.43 3.20
CA ARG A 77 -1.17 7.30 4.06
C ARG A 77 -1.23 8.78 3.62
N GLY A 78 -1.36 9.04 2.31
CA GLY A 78 -1.49 10.39 1.78
C GLY A 78 -2.78 11.08 2.21
N ASP A 79 -3.87 10.31 2.36
CA ASP A 79 -5.15 10.84 2.83
C ASP A 79 -5.07 11.27 4.30
N LEU A 80 -4.36 10.50 5.14
CA LEU A 80 -4.11 10.87 6.54
C LEU A 80 -3.32 12.18 6.64
N ILE A 81 -2.28 12.35 5.83
CA ILE A 81 -1.49 13.60 5.78
C ILE A 81 -2.37 14.76 5.32
N ARG A 82 -3.14 14.57 4.24
CA ARG A 82 -4.06 15.60 3.72
C ARG A 82 -5.06 16.03 4.78
N ALA A 83 -5.63 15.08 5.53
CA ALA A 83 -6.57 15.36 6.60
C ALA A 83 -5.93 16.18 7.74
N THR A 84 -4.67 15.90 8.11
CA THR A 84 -3.96 16.70 9.12
C THR A 84 -3.68 18.14 8.66
N LEU A 85 -3.44 18.35 7.37
CA LEU A 85 -3.20 19.68 6.82
C LEU A 85 -4.49 20.49 6.65
N GLN A 86 -5.62 19.82 6.43
CA GLN A 86 -6.94 20.46 6.31
C GLN A 86 -7.63 20.68 7.66
N GLY A 87 -7.28 19.90 8.68
CA GLY A 87 -7.78 20.02 10.05
C GLY A 87 -7.04 21.05 10.92
N ALA A 88 -5.91 21.59 10.44
CA ALA A 88 -5.23 22.73 11.06
C ALA A 88 -5.98 24.03 10.72
N ARG A 89 -7.20 24.17 11.24
CA ARG A 89 -7.85 25.47 11.37
C ARG A 89 -7.34 26.11 12.67
N PRO A 90 -6.89 27.39 12.67
CA PRO A 90 -6.64 28.09 13.93
C PRO A 90 -7.90 28.16 14.79
#